data_AF-A0A2E5Y2Q8-F1
#
_entry.id   AF-A0A2E5Y2Q8-F1
#
_cell.length_a   1.000
_cell.length_b   1.000
_cell.length_c   1.000
_cell.angle_alpha   90.00
_cell.angle_beta   90.00
_cell.angle_gamma   90.00
#
_symmetry.space_group_name_H-M   'P 1'
#
loop_
_entity.id
_entity.type
_entity.pdbx_description
1 polymer ?
#
loop_
_entity_poly.entity_id
_entity_poly.type
_entity_poly.pdbx_seq_one_letter_code
_entity_poly.pdbx_strand_id
1 'polypeptide(L)'
;MAETPFSLVCTIQRANAADIQAMRDSLVSETESESIDANTFSFQLHEANAKDLRAMWNTRIRGLIAADEILQAIESAGSSTKDDSKEA
;
A
#
# COMPACT_ATOMS: atom_id res chain seq x y z
N MET A 1 24.40 -17.78 -8.11
CA MET A 1 23.14 -17.02 -8.12
C MET A 1 23.13 -16.18 -9.38
N ALA A 2 22.01 -16.09 -10.11
CA ALA A 2 21.91 -15.19 -11.26
C ALA A 2 21.96 -13.73 -10.76
N GLU A 3 22.60 -12.85 -11.52
CA GLU A 3 22.65 -11.43 -11.20
C GLU A 3 21.27 -10.79 -11.41
N THR A 4 20.80 -10.00 -10.45
CA THR A 4 19.54 -9.23 -10.54
C THR A 4 19.86 -7.74 -10.54
N PRO A 5 20.35 -7.18 -11.68
CA PRO A 5 20.87 -5.82 -11.74
C PRO A 5 19.77 -4.76 -11.70
N PHE A 6 18.51 -5.13 -11.92
CA PHE A 6 17.39 -4.20 -11.87
C PHE A 6 16.73 -4.24 -10.50
N SER A 7 16.56 -3.06 -9.89
CA SER A 7 15.90 -2.92 -8.61
C SER A 7 14.94 -1.73 -8.59
N LEU A 8 13.81 -1.88 -7.90
CA LEU A 8 12.89 -0.80 -7.59
C LEU A 8 12.56 -0.82 -6.11
N VAL A 9 12.55 0.34 -5.48
CA VAL A 9 12.07 0.54 -4.11
C VAL A 9 10.82 1.40 -4.19
N CYS A 10 9.72 0.92 -3.61
CA CYS A 10 8.54 1.74 -3.37
C CYS A 10 8.53 2.13 -1.90
N THR A 11 8.38 3.41 -1.60
CA THR A 11 8.15 3.91 -0.24
C THR A 11 6.78 4.57 -0.21
N ILE A 12 5.94 4.13 0.74
CA ILE A 12 4.58 4.62 0.93
C ILE A 12 4.54 5.34 2.26
N GLN A 13 3.95 6.52 2.28
CA GLN A 13 3.74 7.33 3.48
C GLN A 13 2.27 7.79 3.54
N ARG A 14 1.66 7.70 4.72
CA ARG A 14 0.29 8.18 4.99
C ARG A 14 0.27 8.91 6.33
N ALA A 15 -0.67 9.84 6.50
CA ALA A 15 -0.83 10.58 7.76
C ALA A 15 -1.42 9.72 8.89
N ASN A 16 -2.22 8.71 8.55
CA ASN A 16 -2.89 7.83 9.51
C ASN A 16 -2.15 6.49 9.62
N ALA A 17 -1.79 6.12 10.84
CA ALA A 17 -1.07 4.88 11.16
C ALA A 17 -1.94 3.61 10.95
N ALA A 18 -3.26 3.71 11.03
CA ALA A 18 -4.15 2.59 10.72
C ALA A 18 -4.18 2.31 9.21
N ASP A 19 -4.24 3.36 8.39
CA ASP A 19 -4.30 3.24 6.93
C ASP A 19 -2.98 2.70 6.37
N ILE A 20 -1.85 3.18 6.88
CA ILE A 20 -0.54 2.65 6.46
C ILE A 20 -0.39 1.17 6.82
N GLN A 21 -0.90 0.75 7.99
CA GLN A 21 -0.88 -0.65 8.40
C GLN A 21 -1.77 -1.50 7.48
N ALA A 22 -2.99 -1.04 7.20
CA ALA A 22 -3.89 -1.73 6.28
C ALA A 22 -3.32 -1.86 4.86
N MET A 23 -2.66 -0.81 4.35
CA MET A 23 -1.96 -0.85 3.06
C MET A 23 -0.76 -1.79 3.06
N ARG A 24 -0.04 -1.92 4.18
CA ARG A 24 1.07 -2.86 4.32
C ARG A 24 0.57 -4.30 4.35
N ASP A 25 -0.48 -4.55 5.14
CA ASP A 25 -1.07 -5.89 5.31
C ASP A 25 -1.68 -6.41 4.01
N SER A 26 -2.20 -5.54 3.14
CA SER A 26 -2.71 -5.95 1.83
C SER A 26 -1.63 -6.50 0.90
N LEU A 27 -0.36 -6.16 1.13
CA LEU A 27 0.79 -6.60 0.33
C LEU A 27 1.57 -7.78 0.94
N VAL A 28 1.26 -8.20 2.18
CA VAL A 28 2.08 -9.15 2.94
C VAL A 28 2.21 -10.52 2.25
N SER A 29 1.21 -10.93 1.49
CA SER A 29 1.22 -12.19 0.74
C SER A 29 1.98 -12.09 -0.58
N GLU A 30 2.25 -10.87 -1.07
CA GLU A 30 2.85 -10.61 -2.37
C GLU A 30 4.33 -10.25 -2.28
N THR A 31 4.74 -9.51 -1.25
CA THR A 31 6.11 -9.00 -1.15
C THR A 31 6.49 -8.76 0.30
N GLU A 32 7.75 -9.03 0.63
CA GLU A 32 8.29 -8.60 1.91
C GLU A 32 8.34 -7.07 1.95
N SER A 33 7.78 -6.51 3.02
CA SER A 33 7.76 -5.07 3.28
C SER A 33 8.43 -4.78 4.62
N GLU A 34 9.09 -3.64 4.68
CA GLU A 34 9.81 -3.15 5.85
C GLU A 34 9.12 -1.88 6.37
N SER A 35 8.81 -1.87 7.67
CA SER A 35 8.35 -0.66 8.35
C SER A 35 9.53 0.27 8.61
N ILE A 36 9.48 1.49 8.05
CA ILE A 36 10.49 2.52 8.31
C ILE A 36 10.14 3.27 9.59
N ASP A 37 8.86 3.62 9.76
CA ASP A 37 8.30 4.24 10.96
C ASP A 37 6.79 3.94 11.09
N ALA A 38 6.09 4.62 12.01
CA ALA A 38 4.66 4.42 12.28
C ALA A 38 3.75 4.79 11.09
N ASN A 39 4.24 5.58 10.14
CA ASN A 39 3.49 6.20 9.05
C ASN A 39 4.06 5.86 7.67
N THR A 40 5.11 5.04 7.63
CA THR A 40 5.90 4.78 6.44
C THR A 40 6.32 3.31 6.36
N PHE A 41 6.21 2.72 5.17
CA PHE A 41 6.83 1.44 4.85
C PHE A 41 7.41 1.45 3.45
N SER A 42 8.28 0.48 3.19
CA SER A 42 8.81 0.24 1.86
C SER A 42 8.76 -1.23 1.49
N PHE A 43 8.77 -1.50 0.19
CA PHE A 43 9.13 -2.81 -0.33
C PHE A 43 10.11 -2.64 -1.48
N GLN A 44 10.89 -3.68 -1.72
CA GLN A 44 11.91 -3.70 -2.75
C GLN A 44 11.72 -4.89 -3.68
N LEU A 45 11.85 -4.65 -4.97
CA LEU A 45 11.81 -5.66 -6.01
C LEU A 45 13.18 -5.73 -6.66
N HIS A 46 13.67 -6.94 -6.88
CA HIS A 46 14.91 -7.21 -7.61
C HIS A 46 14.61 -8.17 -8.73
N GLU A 47 15.11 -7.89 -9.93
CA GLU A 47 15.00 -8.86 -11.00
C GLU A 47 16.17 -8.85 -11.99
N ALA A 48 16.35 -10.01 -12.62
CA ALA A 48 17.32 -10.20 -13.71
C ALA A 48 16.83 -9.55 -15.02
N ASN A 49 15.51 -9.55 -15.23
CA ASN A 49 14.89 -9.05 -16.45
C ASN A 49 14.02 -7.81 -16.17
N ALA A 50 14.32 -6.70 -16.83
CA ALA A 50 13.57 -5.44 -16.67
C ALA A 50 12.08 -5.55 -17.03
N LYS A 51 11.71 -6.42 -17.98
CA LYS A 51 10.31 -6.66 -18.35
C LYS A 51 9.55 -7.33 -17.21
N ASP A 52 10.18 -8.28 -16.55
CA ASP A 52 9.58 -9.02 -15.43
C ASP A 52 9.50 -8.13 -14.20
N LEU A 53 10.53 -7.33 -13.93
CA LEU A 53 10.48 -6.29 -12.90
C LEU A 53 9.29 -5.34 -13.10
N ARG A 54 9.08 -4.86 -14.33
CA ARG A 54 7.92 -4.00 -14.67
C ARG A 54 6.60 -4.73 -14.44
N ALA A 55 6.53 -6.02 -14.76
CA ALA A 55 5.33 -6.82 -14.53
C ALA A 55 5.03 -6.95 -13.03
N MET A 56 6.04 -7.29 -12.21
CA MET A 56 5.92 -7.34 -10.75
C MET A 56 5.47 -5.99 -10.18
N TRP A 57 6.14 -4.92 -10.58
CA TRP A 57 5.81 -3.55 -10.17
C TRP A 57 4.35 -3.20 -10.46
N ASN A 58 3.89 -3.42 -11.70
CA ASN A 58 2.52 -3.11 -12.09
C ASN A 58 1.47 -3.88 -11.27
N THR A 59 1.76 -5.12 -10.89
CA THR A 59 0.87 -5.89 -10.02
C THR A 59 0.78 -5.27 -8.64
N ARG A 60 1.92 -4.98 -7.98
CA ARG A 60 1.92 -4.39 -6.63
C ARG A 60 1.26 -3.01 -6.62
N ILE A 61 1.52 -2.16 -7.61
CA ILE A 61 0.89 -0.84 -7.70
C ILE A 61 -0.63 -0.93 -7.88
N ARG A 62 -1.14 -1.90 -8.66
CA ARG A 62 -2.60 -2.10 -8.77
C ARG A 62 -3.21 -2.58 -7.45
N GLY A 63 -2.54 -3.47 -6.72
CA GLY A 63 -2.97 -3.88 -5.38
C GLY A 63 -3.04 -2.69 -4.41
N LEU A 64 -2.03 -1.82 -4.44
CA LEU A 64 -2.01 -0.60 -3.65
C LEU A 64 -3.14 0.39 -4.01
N ILE A 65 -3.43 0.57 -5.29
CA ILE A 65 -4.55 1.41 -5.74
C ILE A 65 -5.87 0.87 -5.21
N ALA A 66 -6.11 -0.44 -5.34
CA ALA A 66 -7.34 -1.05 -4.84
C ALA A 66 -7.48 -0.92 -3.31
N ALA A 67 -6.39 -1.09 -2.55
CA ALA A 67 -6.40 -0.91 -1.11
C ALA A 67 -6.71 0.55 -0.73
N ASP A 68 -6.13 1.53 -1.44
CA ASP A 68 -6.39 2.95 -1.21
C ASP A 68 -7.84 3.34 -1.51
N GLU A 69 -8.40 2.85 -2.62
CA GLU A 69 -9.81 3.08 -2.98
C GLU A 69 -10.77 2.52 -1.92
N ILE A 70 -10.47 1.33 -1.37
CA ILE A 70 -11.26 0.73 -0.28
C ILE A 70 -11.17 1.58 0.99
N LEU A 71 -9.97 2.04 1.37
CA LEU A 71 -9.79 2.88 2.55
C LEU A 71 -10.59 4.18 2.43
N GLN A 72 -10.51 4.87 1.29
CA GLN A 72 -11.28 6.09 1.03
C GLN A 72 -12.79 5.85 1.06
N ALA A 73 -13.27 4.72 0.52
CA ALA A 73 -14.69 4.36 0.57
C ALA A 73 -15.17 4.11 2.01
N ILE A 74 -14.35 3.47 2.86
CA ILE A 74 -14.65 3.24 4.27
C ILE A 74 -14.70 4.56 5.04
N GLU A 75 -13.73 5.46 4.83
CA GLU A 75 -13.71 6.78 5.46
C GLU A 75 -14.96 7.60 5.10
N SER A 76 -15.33 7.60 3.81
CA SER A 76 -16.53 8.27 3.31
C SER A 76 -17.82 7.70 3.92
N ALA A 77 -17.95 6.36 3.97
CA ALA A 77 -19.11 5.70 4.55
C ALA A 77 -19.21 5.93 6.07
N GLY A 78 -18.08 5.90 6.79
CA GLY A 78 -18.01 6.16 8.23
C GLY A 78 -18.27 7.63 8.59
N SER A 79 -17.92 8.57 7.70
CA SER A 79 -18.26 9.99 7.86
C SER A 79 -19.76 10.25 7.74
N SER A 80 -20.47 9.47 6.91
CA SER A 80 -21.90 9.67 6.64
C SER A 80 -22.83 9.24 7.79
N THR A 81 -22.32 8.60 8.84
CA THR A 81 -23.14 8.16 10.01
C THR A 81 -23.05 9.13 11.20
N LYS A 82 -22.47 10.32 11.03
CA LYS A 82 -22.19 11.28 12.12
C LYS A 82 -22.96 12.60 12.08
N ASP A 83 -23.98 12.73 11.24
CA ASP A 83 -24.83 13.92 11.21
C ASP A 83 -26.31 13.53 11.32
N ASP A 84 -26.86 13.72 12.51
CA ASP A 84 -28.27 13.99 12.86
C ASP A 84 -28.55 13.53 14.30
N SER A 85 -27.95 14.25 15.26
CA SER A 85 -28.42 14.25 16.66
C SER A 85 -28.20 15.64 17.24
N LYS A 86 -28.96 16.61 16.72
CA LYS A 86 -29.43 17.73 17.54
C LYS A 86 -30.90 17.46 17.86
N GLU A 87 -31.12 16.69 18.93
CA GLU A 87 -32.40 16.71 19.63
C GLU A 87 -32.50 18.00 20.46
N ALA A 88 -33.65 18.67 20.28
CA ALA A 88 -34.33 19.65 21.14
C ALA A 88 -33.60 20.94 21.56
#